data_AF-A0A9B0HG59-F1
#
_entry.id   AF-A0A9B0HG59-F1
#
_cell.length_a   1.000
_cell.length_b   1.000
_cell.length_c   1.000
_cell.angle_alpha   90.00
_cell.angle_beta   90.00
_cell.angle_gamma   90.00
#
_symmetry.space_group_name_H-M   'P 1'
#
loop_
_entity.id
_entity.type
_entity.pdbx_description
1 polymer ?
#
loop_
_entity_poly.entity_id
_entity_poly.type
_entity_poly.pdbx_seq_one_letter_code
_entity_poly.pdbx_strand_id
1 'polypeptide(L)' 'MAENREPHGAVEAELDLVEYTLRKRLPHHLPQRPNYIYVNMKTDFKAQLACCQKLLDGGAQGQNSGSEIYIHGLGL' A
#
# COMPACT_ATOMS: atom_id res chain seq x y z
N MET A 1 -14.34 13.62 43.42
CA MET A 1 -13.73 12.33 43.08
C MET A 1 -13.40 12.37 41.60
N ALA A 2 -12.15 12.68 41.26
CA ALA A 2 -11.69 12.76 39.87
C ALA A 2 -11.33 11.34 39.42
N GLU A 3 -12.06 10.80 38.45
CA GLU A 3 -11.75 9.53 37.80
C GLU A 3 -10.63 9.79 36.80
N ASN A 4 -9.43 9.27 37.10
CA ASN A 4 -8.27 9.33 36.21
C ASN A 4 -8.56 8.48 34.96
N ARG A 5 -8.81 9.14 33.83
CA ARG A 5 -8.74 8.50 32.51
C ARG A 5 -7.27 8.38 32.14
N GLU A 6 -6.74 7.17 32.28
CA GLU A 6 -5.42 6.82 31.76
C GLU A 6 -5.34 7.17 30.26
N PRO A 7 -4.28 7.83 29.79
CA PRO A 7 -4.09 8.04 28.38
C PRO A 7 -3.71 6.68 27.77
N HIS A 8 -4.56 6.15 26.89
CA HIS A 8 -4.16 5.10 25.96
C HIS A 8 -3.15 5.70 24.97
N GLY A 9 -1.94 5.95 25.44
CA GLY A 9 -0.78 6.26 24.63
C GLY A 9 -0.44 5.01 23.84
N ALA A 10 -0.57 5.10 22.52
CA ALA A 10 -0.12 4.09 21.58
C ALA A 10 1.37 3.84 21.81
N VAL A 11 1.66 2.82 22.60
CA VAL A 11 2.97 2.17 22.61
C VAL A 11 3.04 1.50 21.25
N GLU A 12 3.60 2.21 20.26
CA GLU A 12 4.33 1.57 19.17
C GLU A 12 5.38 0.71 19.86
N ALA A 13 4.99 -0.48 20.29
CA ALA A 13 5.86 -1.43 20.93
C ALA A 13 7.04 -1.60 20.00
N GLU A 14 8.25 -1.45 20.53
CA GLU A 14 9.49 -1.73 19.83
C GLU A 14 9.38 -3.16 19.27
N LEU A 15 8.92 -3.25 18.02
CA LEU A 15 8.63 -4.53 17.40
C LEU A 15 9.96 -5.24 17.22
N ASP A 16 10.04 -6.48 17.68
CA ASP A 16 11.19 -7.33 17.41
C ASP A 16 11.54 -7.28 15.91
N LEU A 17 12.84 -7.18 15.61
CA LEU A 17 13.32 -6.95 14.25
C LEU A 17 12.82 -8.04 13.28
N VAL A 18 12.64 -9.28 13.76
CA VAL A 18 12.09 -10.39 12.97
C VAL A 18 10.62 -10.14 12.67
N GLU A 19 9.82 -9.75 13.66
CA GLU A 19 8.41 -9.41 13.46
C GLU A 19 8.24 -8.22 12.52
N TYR A 20 9.05 -7.18 12.68
CA TYR A 20 9.10 -6.04 11.77
C TYR A 20 9.42 -6.49 10.34
N THR A 21 10.45 -7.32 10.16
CA THR A 21 10.86 -7.82 8.84
C THR A 21 9.79 -8.70 8.20
N LEU A 22 9.11 -9.54 8.98
CA LEU A 22 8.01 -10.38 8.50
C LEU A 22 6.81 -9.54 8.04
N ARG A 23 6.44 -8.50 8.81
CA ARG A 23 5.35 -7.57 8.43
C ARG A 23 5.68 -6.77 7.17
N LYS A 24 6.95 -6.41 6.96
CA LYS A 24 7.42 -5.63 5.79
C LYS A 24 7.83 -6.50 4.61
N ARG A 25 7.79 -7.82 4.73
CA ARG A 25 8.20 -8.73 3.67
C ARG A 25 7.28 -8.56 2.48
N LEU A 26 7.87 -8.33 1.30
CA LEU A 26 7.10 -8.25 0.06
C LEU A 26 6.37 -9.58 -0.19
N PRO A 27 5.20 -9.53 -0.85
CA PRO A 27 4.50 -10.72 -1.29
C PRO A 27 5.45 -11.64 -2.06
N HIS A 28 5.33 -12.95 -1.86
CA HIS A 28 6.21 -13.92 -2.52
C HIS A 28 6.14 -13.84 -4.06
N HIS A 29 5.02 -13.33 -4.59
CA HIS A 29 4.85 -13.02 -6.00
C HIS A 29 4.45 -11.56 -6.17
N LEU A 30 5.21 -10.86 -7.01
CA LEU A 30 4.85 -9.56 -7.56
C LEU A 30 3.67 -9.72 -8.53
N PRO A 31 2.93 -8.64 -8.82
CA PRO A 31 1.70 -8.76 -9.58
C PRO A 31 1.97 -9.35 -10.96
N GLN A 32 1.28 -10.45 -11.25
CA GLN A 32 1.38 -11.14 -12.54
C GLN A 32 0.58 -10.45 -13.64
N ARG A 33 -0.33 -9.52 -13.26
CA ARG A 33 -1.20 -8.80 -14.18
C ARG A 33 -0.79 -7.34 -14.30
N PRO A 34 -0.83 -6.76 -15.51
CA PRO A 34 -0.38 -5.39 -15.74
C PRO A 34 -1.25 -4.32 -15.05
N ASN A 35 -2.45 -4.68 -14.57
CA ASN A 35 -3.42 -3.76 -13.96
C ASN A 35 -3.33 -3.69 -12.42
N TYR A 36 -2.34 -4.35 -11.81
CA TYR A 36 -2.18 -4.41 -10.36
C TYR A 36 -1.13 -3.39 -9.91
N ILE A 37 -1.47 -2.59 -8.90
CA ILE A 37 -0.66 -1.47 -8.40
C ILE A 37 -0.44 -1.67 -6.91
N TYR A 38 0.82 -1.58 -6.46
CA TYR A 38 1.16 -1.58 -5.04
C TYR A 38 1.49 -0.17 -4.57
N VAL A 39 0.86 0.26 -3.48
CA VAL A 39 1.09 1.56 -2.85
C VAL A 39 1.75 1.39 -1.49
N ASN A 40 2.71 2.26 -1.21
CA ASN A 40 3.40 2.36 0.09
C ASN A 40 3.53 3.84 0.48
N MET A 41 3.86 4.10 1.74
CA MET A 41 3.98 5.46 2.30
C MET A 41 5.30 6.16 1.96
N LYS A 42 6.28 5.45 1.38
CA LYS A 42 7.61 5.99 1.03
C LYS A 42 7.66 6.58 -0.37
N THR A 43 6.78 6.14 -1.27
CA THR A 43 6.68 6.65 -2.64
C THR A 43 5.82 7.91 -2.67
N ASP A 44 6.22 8.88 -3.51
CA ASP A 44 5.48 10.13 -3.70
C ASP A 44 4.02 9.88 -4.16
N PHE A 45 3.08 10.61 -3.53
CA PHE A 45 1.65 10.49 -3.80
C PHE A 45 1.29 10.87 -5.25
N LYS A 46 1.85 11.97 -5.78
CA LYS A 46 1.55 12.41 -7.16
C LYS A 46 2.08 11.40 -8.17
N ALA A 47 3.23 10.80 -7.90
CA ALA A 47 3.79 9.73 -8.74
C ALA A 47 2.86 8.50 -8.75
N GLN A 48 2.35 8.08 -7.59
CA GLN A 48 1.38 6.97 -7.50
C GLN A 48 0.08 7.30 -8.24
N LEU A 49 -0.47 8.51 -8.06
CA LEU A 49 -1.68 8.97 -8.74
C LEU A 49 -1.51 8.98 -10.28
N ALA A 50 -0.39 9.52 -10.77
CA ALA A 50 -0.10 9.57 -12.19
C ALA A 50 0.05 8.16 -12.80
N CYS A 51 0.57 7.19 -12.03
CA CYS A 51 0.66 5.79 -12.45
C CYS A 51 -0.74 5.17 -12.63
N CYS A 52 -1.63 5.35 -11.65
CA CYS A 52 -3.02 4.88 -11.75
C CYS A 52 -3.73 5.47 -12.97
N GLN A 53 -3.58 6.78 -13.20
CA GLN A 53 -4.21 7.47 -14.32
C GLN A 53 -3.73 6.92 -15.66
N LYS A 54 -2.41 6.75 -15.85
CA LYS A 54 -1.85 6.18 -17.08
C LYS A 54 -2.36 4.78 -17.38
N LEU A 55 -2.55 3.95 -16.36
CA LEU A 55 -3.06 2.58 -16.53
C LEU A 55 -4.54 2.57 -16.95
N LEU A 56 -5.34 3.50 -16.41
CA LEU A 56 -6.73 3.67 -16.81
C LEU A 56 -6.84 4.25 -18.24
N ASP A 57 -6.00 5.22 -18.58
CA ASP A 57 -5.98 5.84 -19.91
C ASP A 57 -5.47 4.87 -20.99
N GLY A 58 -4.51 3.99 -20.62
CA GLY A 58 -3.91 3.00 -21.53
C GLY A 58 -4.88 1.93 -22.04
N GLY A 59 -5.99 1.69 -21.34
CA GLY A 59 -7.09 0.83 -21.81
C GLY A 59 -7.78 1.35 -23.08
N ALA A 60 -7.63 2.63 -23.41
CA ALA A 60 -8.16 3.20 -24.64
C ALA A 60 -7.35 2.83 -25.91
N GLN A 61 -6.14 2.28 -25.77
CA GLN A 61 -5.18 2.13 -26.88
C GLN A 61 -4.91 0.67 -27.32
N GLY A 62 -5.78 -0.28 -26.96
CA GLY A 62 -5.85 -1.59 -27.64
C GLY A 62 -4.94 -2.69 -27.09
N GLN A 63 -4.25 -2.47 -25.97
CA GLN A 63 -3.78 -3.58 -25.13
C GLN A 63 -4.96 -4.02 -24.26
N ASN A 64 -5.04 -5.30 -23.90
CA ASN A 64 -6.07 -5.88 -23.03
C ASN A 64 -5.93 -5.40 -21.56
N SER A 65 -5.73 -4.09 -21.39
CA SER A 65 -5.65 -3.35 -20.15
C SER A 65 -7.10 -3.11 -19.73
N GLY A 66 -7.66 -4.07 -19.00
CA GLY A 66 -9.06 -4.08 -18.61
C GLY A 66 -9.53 -2.77 -17.97
N SER A 67 -10.84 -2.54 -18.02
CA SER A 67 -11.59 -1.40 -17.45
C SER A 67 -11.39 -1.15 -15.94
N GLU A 68 -10.53 -1.93 -15.29
CA GLU A 68 -10.36 -2.01 -13.85
C GLU A 68 -8.87 -2.09 -13.51
N ILE A 69 -8.49 -1.40 -12.44
CA ILE A 69 -7.18 -1.51 -11.77
C ILE A 69 -7.38 -2.04 -10.35
N TYR A 70 -6.40 -2.78 -9.84
CA TYR A 70 -6.44 -3.33 -8.48
C TYR A 70 -5.31 -2.72 -7.66
N ILE A 71 -5.66 -2.10 -6.52
CA ILE A 71 -4.70 -1.40 -5.67
C ILE A 71 -4.47 -2.20 -4.38
N HIS A 72 -3.21 -2.48 -4.08
CA HIS A 72 -2.77 -3.18 -2.88
C HIS A 72 -1.93 -2.27 -1.99
N GLY A 73 -2.33 -2.12 -0.72
CA GLY A 73 -1.54 -1.40 0.27
C GLY A 73 -0.49 -2.28 0.92
N LEU A 74 0.78 -1.84 0.89
CA LEU A 74 1.90 -2.51 1.58
C LEU A 74 2.15 -1.97 3.00
N GLY A 75 1.47 -0.87 3.37
CA GLY A 75 1.71 -0.17 4.63
C GLY A 75 2.98 0.70 4.62
N LEU A 76 3.45 1.05 5.82
CA LEU A 76 4.70 1.79 6.05
C LEU A 76 5.95 0.98 5.66
#